data_AF-A0A2H1E6Y9-F1
#
_entry.id   AF-A0A2H1E6Y9-F1
#
_cell.length_a   1.000
_cell.length_b   1.000
_cell.length_c   1.000
_cell.angle_alpha   90.00
_cell.angle_beta   90.00
_cell.angle_gamma   90.00
#
_symmetry.space_group_name_H-M   'P 1'
#
loop_
_entity.id
_entity.type
_entity.pdbx_description
1 polymer ?
#
loop_
_entity_poly.entity_id
_entity_poly.type
_entity_poly.pdbx_seq_one_letter_code
_entity_poly.pdbx_strand_id
1 'polypeptide(L)'
;MHLLFWLLALVSPLNGVLTTIVFLIIVDFITGSYAALKHKVPICSLRIGHTISKFFIYNLVIISAYFLEKHIVNEVPFLKIIAGFIAITEIKSILENYNKIYGVNPFKALTNLIKHSSLKDTMTHLSNDKKKL
;
A
#
# COMPACT_ATOMS: atom_id res chain seq x y z
N MET A 1 -13.00 -3.66 31.25
CA MET A 1 -11.61 -3.14 31.25
C MET A 1 -10.57 -4.20 30.86
N HIS A 2 -10.62 -5.45 31.35
CA HIS A 2 -9.63 -6.48 30.98
C HIS A 2 -9.58 -6.86 29.50
N LEU A 3 -10.72 -6.94 28.82
CA LEU A 3 -10.80 -7.32 27.39
C LEU A 3 -10.09 -6.31 26.48
N LEU A 4 -10.26 -5.00 26.76
CA LEU A 4 -9.59 -3.93 26.01
C LEU A 4 -8.07 -3.96 26.19
N PHE A 5 -7.60 -4.22 27.41
CA PHE A 5 -6.17 -4.35 27.71
C PHE A 5 -5.53 -5.52 26.93
N TRP A 6 -6.18 -6.69 26.94
CA TRP A 6 -5.71 -7.85 26.17
C TRP A 6 -5.70 -7.58 24.66
N LEU A 7 -6.72 -6.88 24.15
CA LEU A 7 -6.79 -6.49 22.73
C LEU A 7 -5.64 -5.56 22.35
N LEU A 8 -5.36 -4.53 23.16
CA LEU A 8 -4.27 -3.58 22.93
C LEU A 8 -2.89 -4.26 23.05
N ALA A 9 -2.71 -5.19 23.99
CA ALA A 9 -1.49 -5.97 24.14
C ALA A 9 -1.21 -6.86 22.92
N LEU A 10 -2.25 -7.50 22.36
CA LEU A 10 -2.16 -8.31 21.15
C LEU A 10 -1.76 -7.51 19.90
N VAL A 11 -2.16 -6.23 19.85
CA VAL A 11 -1.90 -5.32 18.72
C VAL A 11 -0.54 -4.59 18.86
N SER A 12 0.05 -4.58 20.06
CA SER A 12 1.36 -3.97 20.34
C SER A 12 2.49 -4.34 19.35
N PRO A 13 2.72 -5.63 18.99
CA PRO A 13 3.77 -5.98 18.03
C PRO A 13 3.47 -5.51 16.59
N LEU A 14 2.23 -5.13 16.29
CA LEU A 14 1.77 -4.69 14.97
C LEU A 14 1.82 -3.18 14.78
N ASN A 15 2.19 -2.43 15.82
CA ASN A 15 2.05 -0.97 15.84
C ASN A 15 2.73 -0.30 14.65
N GLY A 16 3.93 -0.73 14.27
CA GLY A 16 4.67 -0.15 13.15
C GLY A 16 3.94 -0.34 11.81
N VAL A 17 3.44 -1.54 11.54
CA VAL A 17 2.73 -1.88 10.30
C VAL A 17 1.40 -1.14 10.23
N LEU A 18 0.60 -1.21 11.30
CA LEU A 18 -0.72 -0.56 11.34
C LEU A 18 -0.59 0.96 11.24
N THR A 19 0.34 1.58 11.96
CA THR A 19 0.60 3.03 11.88
C THR A 19 0.97 3.45 10.47
N THR A 20 1.82 2.67 9.79
CA THR A 20 2.22 2.95 8.40
C THR A 20 1.02 2.89 7.45
N ILE A 21 0.18 1.87 7.55
CA ILE A 21 -0.99 1.71 6.69
C ILE A 21 -2.03 2.81 6.96
N VAL A 22 -2.29 3.13 8.24
CA VAL A 22 -3.19 4.23 8.60
C VAL A 22 -2.67 5.55 8.06
N PHE A 23 -1.37 5.81 8.19
CA PHE A 23 -0.74 7.01 7.61
C PHE A 23 -0.94 7.07 6.09
N LEU A 24 -0.72 5.97 5.37
CA LEU A 24 -0.94 5.92 3.92
C LEU A 24 -2.40 6.19 3.53
N ILE A 25 -3.37 5.62 4.27
CA ILE A 25 -4.80 5.89 4.03
C ILE A 25 -5.13 7.36 4.26
N ILE A 26 -4.56 7.99 5.30
CA ILE A 26 -4.77 9.42 5.58
C ILE A 26 -4.21 10.27 4.44
N VAL A 27 -3.00 9.99 3.97
CA VAL A 27 -2.39 10.70 2.84
C VAL A 27 -3.21 10.48 1.56
N ASP A 28 -3.68 9.26 1.30
CA ASP A 28 -4.57 8.95 0.17
C ASP A 28 -5.88 9.75 0.26
N PHE A 29 -6.48 9.83 1.44
CA PHE A 29 -7.71 10.61 1.66
C PHE A 29 -7.50 12.10 1.43
N ILE A 30 -6.41 12.68 1.95
CA ILE A 30 -6.08 14.10 1.76
C ILE A 30 -5.85 14.38 0.27
N THR A 31 -5.02 13.57 -0.40
CA THR A 31 -4.70 13.76 -1.83
C THR A 31 -5.92 13.56 -2.72
N GLY A 32 -6.76 12.57 -2.44
CA GLY A 32 -8.01 12.33 -3.17
C GLY A 32 -9.04 13.44 -2.97
N SER A 33 -9.18 13.95 -1.75
CA SER A 33 -10.07 15.06 -1.43
C SER A 33 -9.60 16.36 -2.10
N TYR A 34 -8.30 16.65 -2.04
CA TYR A 34 -7.71 17.82 -2.69
C TYR A 34 -7.83 17.75 -4.22
N ALA A 35 -7.61 16.57 -4.82
CA ALA A 35 -7.82 16.36 -6.25
C ALA A 35 -9.28 16.63 -6.64
N ALA A 36 -10.25 16.15 -5.85
CA ALA A 36 -11.67 16.38 -6.10
C ALA A 36 -12.03 17.87 -6.05
N LEU A 37 -11.51 18.60 -5.05
CA LEU A 37 -11.72 20.03 -4.88
C LEU A 37 -11.14 20.82 -6.07
N LYS A 38 -9.92 20.50 -6.50
CA LYS A 38 -9.27 21.18 -7.63
C LYS A 38 -10.02 20.99 -8.95
N HIS A 39 -10.61 19.81 -9.16
CA HIS A 39 -11.40 19.48 -10.35
C HIS A 39 -12.89 19.80 -10.23
N LYS A 40 -13.31 20.45 -9.13
CA LYS A 40 -14.71 20.78 -8.84
C LYS A 40 -15.65 19.57 -8.91
N VAL A 41 -15.13 18.38 -8.62
CA VAL A 41 -15.93 17.15 -8.55
C VAL A 41 -16.55 17.08 -7.15
N PRO A 42 -17.87 16.93 -7.03
CA PRO A 42 -18.52 16.84 -5.73
C PRO A 42 -17.99 15.64 -4.94
N ILE A 43 -17.68 15.85 -3.66
CA ILE A 43 -17.28 14.78 -2.76
C ILE A 43 -18.54 14.06 -2.28
N CYS A 44 -18.83 12.91 -2.91
CA CYS A 44 -19.96 12.07 -2.51
C CYS A 44 -19.64 11.25 -1.25
N SER A 45 -20.65 10.99 -0.42
CA SER A 45 -20.55 10.16 0.80
C SER A 45 -19.99 8.76 0.53
N LEU A 46 -20.29 8.19 -0.65
CA LEU A 46 -19.71 6.94 -1.13
C LEU A 46 -18.17 6.96 -1.12
N ARG A 47 -17.54 8.07 -1.51
CA ARG A 47 -16.07 8.19 -1.55
C ARG A 47 -15.47 8.21 -0.15
N ILE A 48 -16.12 8.88 0.81
CA ILE A 48 -15.74 8.81 2.23
C ILE A 48 -15.91 7.38 2.75
N GLY A 49 -17.03 6.72 2.40
CA GLY A 49 -17.31 5.33 2.78
C GLY A 49 -16.23 4.35 2.30
N HIS A 50 -15.67 4.56 1.10
CA HIS A 50 -14.55 3.75 0.62
C HIS A 50 -13.30 3.91 1.49
N THR A 51 -12.94 5.13 1.91
CA THR A 51 -11.80 5.36 2.82
C THR A 51 -12.02 4.73 4.19
N ILE A 52 -13.23 4.85 4.75
CA ILE A 52 -13.60 4.15 5.99
C ILE A 52 -13.48 2.64 5.81
N SER A 53 -13.95 2.10 4.68
CA SER A 53 -13.87 0.67 4.38
C SER A 53 -12.42 0.19 4.30
N LYS A 54 -11.54 0.95 3.63
CA LYS A 54 -10.09 0.68 3.62
C LYS A 54 -9.51 0.63 5.03
N PHE A 55 -9.88 1.60 5.88
CA PHE A 55 -9.41 1.65 7.27
C PHE A 55 -9.77 0.37 8.03
N PHE A 56 -11.04 -0.05 8.04
CA PHE A 56 -11.42 -1.25 8.80
C PHE A 56 -10.91 -2.55 8.16
N ILE A 57 -11.06 -2.71 6.84
CA ILE A 57 -10.71 -3.95 6.15
C ILE A 57 -9.21 -4.21 6.22
N TYR A 58 -8.37 -3.20 6.00
CA TYR A 58 -6.92 -3.41 6.01
C TYR A 58 -6.41 -3.76 7.41
N ASN A 59 -6.90 -3.08 8.45
CA ASN A 59 -6.53 -3.43 9.82
C ASN A 59 -6.93 -4.88 10.16
N LEU A 60 -8.14 -5.31 9.76
CA LEU A 60 -8.59 -6.69 9.98
C LEU A 60 -7.74 -7.73 9.23
N VAL A 61 -7.40 -7.44 7.97
CA VAL A 61 -6.57 -8.31 7.12
C VAL A 61 -5.15 -8.44 7.68
N ILE A 62 -4.55 -7.33 8.15
CA ILE A 62 -3.21 -7.32 8.76
C ILE A 62 -3.18 -8.13 10.06
N ILE A 63 -4.18 -7.96 10.92
CA ILE A 63 -4.31 -8.74 12.15
C ILE A 63 -4.46 -10.23 11.83
N SER A 64 -5.29 -10.57 10.84
CA SER A 64 -5.47 -11.96 10.39
C SER A 64 -4.18 -12.56 9.84
N ALA A 65 -3.43 -11.81 9.04
CA ALA A 65 -2.13 -12.21 8.50
C ALA A 65 -1.10 -12.47 9.60
N TYR A 66 -1.10 -11.62 10.64
CA TYR A 66 -0.24 -11.81 11.81
C TYR A 66 -0.57 -13.08 12.58
N PHE A 67 -1.85 -13.35 12.84
CA PHE A 67 -2.25 -14.58 13.52
C PHE A 67 -1.89 -15.82 12.70
N LEU A 68 -2.09 -15.77 11.37
CA LEU A 68 -1.71 -16.84 10.45
C LEU A 68 -0.21 -17.13 10.49
N GLU A 69 0.62 -16.08 10.38
CA GLU A 69 2.07 -16.17 10.48
C GLU A 69 2.49 -16.73 11.85
N LYS A 70 1.92 -16.22 12.93
CA LYS A 70 2.39 -16.56 14.28
C LYS A 70 1.94 -17.94 14.77
N HIS A 71 0.76 -18.41 14.37
CA HIS A 71 0.13 -19.60 14.96
C HIS A 71 -0.05 -20.78 14.01
N ILE A 72 0.01 -20.57 12.69
CA ILE A 72 -0.26 -21.64 11.70
C ILE A 72 0.97 -21.90 10.83
N VAL A 73 1.58 -20.86 10.24
CA VAL A 73 2.68 -21.02 9.28
C VAL A 73 3.77 -19.98 9.56
N ASN A 74 4.73 -20.35 10.41
CA ASN A 74 5.76 -19.45 10.94
C ASN A 74 6.93 -19.21 9.97
N GLU A 75 7.10 -20.08 8.97
CA GLU A 75 8.17 -19.98 7.97
C GLU A 75 7.91 -18.87 6.95
N VAL A 76 6.64 -18.47 6.76
CA VAL A 76 6.23 -17.53 5.73
C VAL A 76 5.84 -16.20 6.37
N PRO A 77 6.48 -15.07 6.00
CA PRO A 77 6.21 -13.76 6.58
C PRO A 77 4.95 -13.12 5.99
N PHE A 78 3.78 -13.74 6.21
CA PHE A 78 2.49 -13.31 5.68
C PHE A 78 2.15 -11.86 6.02
N LEU A 79 2.45 -11.41 7.24
CA LEU A 79 2.23 -10.04 7.69
C LEU A 79 2.92 -9.04 6.75
N LYS A 80 4.20 -9.26 6.47
CA LYS A 80 5.01 -8.34 5.65
C LYS A 80 4.56 -8.35 4.19
N ILE A 81 4.24 -9.53 3.67
CA ILE A 81 3.78 -9.69 2.28
C ILE A 81 2.45 -8.95 2.08
N ILE A 82 1.48 -9.21 2.94
CA ILE A 82 0.15 -8.61 2.84
C ILE A 82 0.21 -7.10 3.11
N ALA A 83 0.93 -6.66 4.15
CA ALA A 83 1.12 -5.25 4.42
C ALA A 83 1.83 -4.52 3.27
N GLY A 84 2.83 -5.15 2.66
CA GLY A 84 3.51 -4.62 1.48
C GLY A 84 2.57 -4.47 0.28
N PHE A 85 1.71 -5.45 0.03
CA PHE A 85 0.71 -5.37 -1.04
C PHE A 85 -0.27 -4.21 -0.80
N ILE A 86 -0.81 -4.10 0.43
CA ILE A 86 -1.68 -3.00 0.81
C ILE A 86 -0.96 -1.65 0.64
N ALA A 87 0.27 -1.52 1.12
CA ALA A 87 1.06 -0.29 0.98
C ALA A 87 1.25 0.11 -0.49
N ILE A 88 1.55 -0.84 -1.37
CA ILE A 88 1.69 -0.58 -2.82
C ILE A 88 0.36 -0.09 -3.41
N THR A 89 -0.78 -0.68 -3.02
CA THR A 89 -2.09 -0.24 -3.51
C THR A 89 -2.42 1.19 -3.08
N GLU A 90 -2.09 1.58 -1.85
CA GLU A 90 -2.30 2.95 -1.37
C GLU A 90 -1.34 3.95 -2.01
N ILE A 91 -0.06 3.59 -2.19
CA ILE A 91 0.90 4.44 -2.92
C ILE A 91 0.43 4.66 -4.36
N LYS A 92 -0.08 3.62 -5.03
CA LYS A 92 -0.64 3.74 -6.38
C LYS A 92 -1.82 4.72 -6.39
N SER A 93 -2.73 4.62 -5.43
CA SER A 93 -3.88 5.52 -5.28
C SER A 93 -3.46 6.98 -5.09
N ILE A 94 -2.48 7.23 -4.20
CA ILE A 94 -1.87 8.55 -4.00
C ILE A 94 -1.30 9.09 -5.30
N LEU A 95 -0.60 8.25 -6.06
CA LEU A 95 0.06 8.66 -7.29
C LEU A 95 -0.93 9.00 -8.41
N GLU A 96 -2.06 8.30 -8.48
CA GLU A 96 -3.19 8.65 -9.36
C GLU A 96 -3.82 9.99 -8.97
N ASN A 97 -4.00 10.25 -7.67
CA ASN A 97 -4.51 11.53 -7.18
C ASN A 97 -3.53 12.68 -7.47
N TYR A 98 -2.23 12.46 -7.29
CA TYR A 98 -1.19 13.42 -7.67
C TYR A 98 -1.24 13.76 -9.17
N ASN A 99 -1.34 12.74 -10.02
CA ASN A 99 -1.45 12.93 -11.47
C ASN A 99 -2.67 13.78 -11.84
N LYS A 100 -3.82 13.52 -11.19
CA LYS A 100 -5.01 14.38 -11.36
C LYS A 100 -4.69 15.82 -10.95
N ILE A 101 -4.03 16.05 -9.82
CA ILE A 101 -3.76 17.41 -9.31
C ILE A 101 -2.82 18.19 -10.22
N TYR A 102 -1.70 17.61 -10.63
CA TYR A 102 -0.60 18.34 -11.28
C TYR A 102 -0.49 18.11 -12.79
N GLY A 103 -1.22 17.14 -13.35
CA GLY A 103 -1.18 16.81 -14.78
C GLY A 103 0.15 16.18 -15.26
N VAL A 104 1.12 16.04 -14.37
CA VAL A 104 2.33 15.24 -14.55
C VAL A 104 2.02 13.80 -14.16
N ASN A 105 2.52 12.84 -14.94
CA ASN A 105 2.35 11.41 -14.70
C ASN A 105 3.55 10.84 -13.90
N PRO A 106 3.64 11.02 -12.57
CA PRO A 106 4.74 10.47 -11.80
C PRO A 106 4.76 8.93 -11.81
N PHE A 107 3.62 8.25 -12.05
CA PHE A 107 3.60 6.80 -12.27
C PHE A 107 4.39 6.42 -13.54
N LYS A 108 4.24 7.21 -14.60
CA LYS A 108 4.99 7.03 -15.86
C LYS A 108 6.45 7.41 -15.68
N ALA A 109 6.75 8.46 -14.92
CA ALA A 109 8.12 8.83 -14.57
C ALA A 109 8.80 7.74 -13.73
N LEU A 110 8.14 7.22 -12.69
CA LEU A 110 8.65 6.16 -11.82
C LEU A 110 8.87 4.85 -12.58
N THR A 111 7.91 4.42 -13.41
CA THR A 111 8.06 3.22 -14.25
C THR A 111 9.13 3.39 -15.31
N ASN A 112 9.29 4.59 -15.89
CA ASN A 112 10.39 4.89 -16.80
C ASN A 112 11.74 4.88 -16.08
N LEU A 113 11.83 5.41 -14.86
CA LEU A 113 13.04 5.37 -14.04
C LEU A 113 13.42 3.94 -13.70
N ILE A 114 12.48 3.09 -13.28
CA ILE A 114 12.73 1.65 -13.02
C ILE A 114 13.18 0.93 -14.29
N LYS A 115 12.59 1.27 -15.45
CA LYS A 115 13.00 0.72 -16.75
C LYS A 115 14.42 1.14 -17.16
N HIS A 116 14.82 2.37 -16.83
CA HIS A 116 16.14 2.91 -17.17
C HIS A 116 17.23 2.54 -16.16
N SER A 117 16.89 2.29 -14.90
CA SER A 117 17.89 2.13 -13.84
C SER A 117 18.34 0.70 -13.58
N SER A 118 17.54 -0.35 -13.89
CA SER A 118 17.85 -1.64 -13.27
C SER A 118 17.43 -2.93 -13.99
N LEU A 119 16.61 -2.95 -15.04
CA LEU A 119 16.08 -4.25 -15.53
C LEU A 119 16.36 -4.58 -16.99
N LYS A 120 16.44 -3.58 -17.88
CA LYS A 120 16.60 -3.86 -19.30
C LYS A 120 18.01 -4.35 -19.63
N ASP A 121 19.02 -3.77 -19.00
CA ASP A 121 20.43 -4.13 -19.21
C ASP A 121 20.81 -5.45 -18.53
N THR A 122 20.26 -5.74 -17.35
CA THR A 122 20.50 -7.03 -16.67
C THR A 122 19.79 -8.18 -17.39
N MET A 123 18.58 -7.99 -17.95
CA MET A 123 17.90 -9.01 -18.74
C MET A 123 18.56 -9.27 -20.10
N THR A 124 19.10 -8.25 -20.76
CA THR A 124 19.84 -8.45 -22.02
C THR A 124 21.18 -9.16 -21.77
N HIS A 125 21.86 -8.89 -20.65
CA HIS A 125 23.06 -9.64 -20.26
C HIS A 125 22.74 -11.11 -19.91
N LEU A 126 21.69 -11.37 -19.11
CA LEU A 126 21.29 -12.75 -18.74
C LEU A 126 20.76 -13.58 -19.93
N SER A 127 20.14 -12.94 -20.92
CA SER A 127 19.62 -13.63 -22.11
C SER A 127 20.69 -13.88 -23.18
N ASN A 128 21.78 -13.11 -23.21
CA ASN A 128 22.91 -13.34 -24.11
C ASN A 128 23.88 -14.39 -23.59
N ASP A 129 23.99 -14.57 -22.27
CA ASP A 129 24.88 -15.58 -21.67
C ASP A 129 24.39 -17.02 -21.93
N LYS A 130 23.07 -17.23 -22.01
CA LYS A 130 22.48 -18.53 -22.38
C LYS A 130 22.66 -18.94 -23.85
N LYS A 131 23.13 -18.04 -24.72
CA LYS A 131 23.34 -18.32 -26.16
C LYS A 131 24.77 -18.72 -26.52
N LYS A 132 25.68 -18.76 -25.53
CA LYS A 132 27.11 -19.08 -25.70
C LYS A 132 27.53 -20.45 -25.13
N LEU A 133 26.59 -21.24 -24.61
CA LEU A 133 26.74 -22.66 -24.26
C LEU A 133 25.96 -23.51 -25.27
#